data_AF-A0A7X6Z359-F1
#
_entry.id   AF-A0A7X6Z359-F1
#
_cell.length_a   1.000
_cell.length_b   1.000
_cell.length_c   1.000
_cell.angle_alpha   90.00
_cell.angle_beta   90.00
_cell.angle_gamma   90.00
#
_symmetry.space_group_name_H-M   'P 1'
#
loop_
_entity.id
_entity.type
_entity.pdbx_description
1 polymer ?
#
loop_
_entity_poly.entity_id
_entity_poly.type
_entity_poly.pdbx_seq_one_letter_code
_entity_poly.pdbx_strand_id
1 'polypeptide(L)' 'MSTWLPSLITETPEEGYDLAVTLARKAVGMIQPDPEIKKRLRSIYSENADSLTMASQVVAIHFQTVAAANNYWK' A
#
# COMPACT_ATOMS: atom_id res chain seq x y z
N MET A 1 -11.75 19.58 6.06
CA MET A 1 -11.42 18.54 5.08
C MET A 1 -10.95 17.32 5.85
N SER A 2 -11.55 16.15 5.62
CA SER A 2 -11.06 14.89 6.20
C SER A 2 -9.74 14.50 5.52
N THR A 3 -8.74 14.13 6.31
CA THR A 3 -7.48 13.57 5.82
C THR A 3 -7.73 12.19 5.19
N TRP A 4 -6.99 11.84 4.13
CA TRP A 4 -7.11 10.52 3.50
C TRP A 4 -6.52 9.40 4.35
N LEU A 5 -5.63 9.74 5.29
CA LEU A 5 -5.03 8.82 6.26
C LEU A 5 -5.31 9.35 7.68
N PRO A 6 -6.50 9.07 8.24
CA PRO A 6 -6.89 9.57 9.56
C PRO A 6 -6.22 8.84 10.72
N SER A 7 -5.83 7.57 10.53
CA SER A 7 -5.25 6.73 11.57
C SER A 7 -4.43 5.60 10.95
N LEU A 8 -3.50 5.03 11.73
CA LEU A 8 -2.87 3.74 11.46
C LEU A 8 -3.54 2.58 12.23
N ILE A 9 -4.51 2.90 13.11
CA ILE A 9 -5.22 1.91 13.92
C ILE A 9 -6.32 1.25 13.08
N THR A 10 -6.39 -0.08 13.15
CA THR A 10 -7.28 -0.98 12.41
C THR A 10 -7.76 -2.09 13.33
N GLU A 11 -8.99 -2.56 13.17
CA GLU A 11 -9.60 -3.51 14.13
C GLU A 11 -9.01 -4.92 14.00
N THR A 12 -8.60 -5.31 12.79
CA THR A 12 -8.09 -6.66 12.50
C THR A 12 -6.77 -6.64 11.72
N PRO A 13 -5.99 -7.74 11.76
CA PRO A 13 -4.81 -7.88 10.90
C PRO A 13 -5.11 -7.76 9.40
N GLU A 14 -6.28 -8.21 8.95
CA GLU A 14 -6.72 -8.12 7.55
C GLU A 14 -6.90 -6.65 7.13
N GLU A 15 -7.62 -5.87 7.93
CA GLU A 15 -7.76 -4.42 7.71
C GLU A 15 -6.41 -3.70 7.77
N GLY A 16 -5.52 -4.13 8.66
CA GLY A 16 -4.14 -3.63 8.72
C GLY A 16 -3.36 -3.87 7.43
N TYR A 17 -3.55 -5.03 6.82
CA TYR A 17 -2.92 -5.36 5.54
C TYR A 17 -3.52 -4.55 4.39
N ASP A 18 -4.85 -4.38 4.35
CA ASP A 18 -5.53 -3.52 3.38
C ASP A 18 -5.09 -2.05 3.49
N LEU A 19 -4.88 -1.56 4.71
CA LEU A 19 -4.29 -0.25 4.95
C LEU A 19 -2.87 -0.17 4.39
N ALA A 20 -2.02 -1.18 4.64
CA ALA A 20 -0.66 -1.23 4.09
C ALA A 20 -0.63 -1.21 2.55
N VAL A 21 -1.53 -1.95 1.90
CA VAL A 21 -1.71 -1.90 0.43
C VAL A 21 -2.14 -0.50 -0.01
N THR A 22 -3.05 0.13 0.72
CA THR A 22 -3.51 1.49 0.43
C THR A 22 -2.37 2.50 0.52
N LEU A 23 -1.54 2.43 1.56
CA LEU A 23 -0.35 3.28 1.73
C LEU A 23 0.60 3.16 0.53
N ALA A 24 0.94 1.92 0.13
CA ALA A 24 1.80 1.66 -1.02
C ALA A 24 1.23 2.27 -2.32
N ARG A 25 -0.06 2.08 -2.58
CA ARG A 25 -0.73 2.61 -3.78
C ARG A 25 -0.84 4.13 -3.77
N LYS A 26 -1.05 4.74 -2.59
CA LYS A 26 -1.12 6.20 -2.43
C LYS A 26 0.22 6.86 -2.71
N ALA A 27 1.34 6.26 -2.26
CA ALA A 27 2.67 6.75 -2.59
C ALA A 27 2.91 6.80 -4.12
N VAL A 28 2.60 5.71 -4.83
CA VAL A 28 2.68 5.68 -6.31
C VAL A 28 1.78 6.75 -6.94
N GLY A 29 0.55 6.91 -6.46
CA GLY A 29 -0.39 7.90 -6.98
C GLY A 29 0.03 9.36 -6.72
N MET A 30 0.79 9.64 -5.65
CA MET A 30 1.35 10.96 -5.36
C MET A 30 2.57 11.27 -6.24
N ILE A 31 3.42 10.28 -6.50
CA ILE A 31 4.59 10.42 -7.38
C ILE A 31 4.16 10.61 -8.83
N GLN A 32 3.17 9.82 -9.29
CA GLN A 32 2.64 9.89 -10.64
C GLN A 32 1.12 10.13 -10.62
N PRO A 33 0.68 11.40 -10.69
CA PRO A 33 -0.74 11.73 -10.63
C PRO A 33 -1.49 11.36 -11.92
N ASP A 34 -0.82 11.34 -13.07
CA ASP A 34 -1.45 11.13 -14.38
C ASP A 34 -2.04 9.71 -14.52
N PRO A 35 -3.37 9.58 -14.70
CA PRO A 35 -4.03 8.29 -14.85
C PRO A 35 -3.64 7.53 -16.13
N GLU A 36 -3.34 8.23 -17.22
CA GLU A 36 -2.95 7.59 -18.49
C GLU A 36 -1.54 7.00 -18.40
N ILE A 37 -0.62 7.70 -17.72
CA ILE A 37 0.71 7.15 -17.43
C ILE A 37 0.58 5.92 -16.52
N LYS A 38 -0.21 5.99 -15.44
CA LYS A 38 -0.43 4.82 -14.56
C LYS A 38 -1.01 3.63 -15.30
N LYS A 39 -1.96 3.84 -16.21
CA LYS A 39 -2.57 2.79 -17.04
C LYS A 39 -1.52 2.13 -17.94
N ARG A 40 -0.67 2.93 -18.59
CA ARG A 40 0.43 2.42 -19.44
C ARG A 40 1.48 1.64 -18.65
N LEU A 41 1.84 2.09 -17.45
CA LEU A 41 2.81 1.41 -16.60
C LEU A 41 2.26 0.10 -16.01
N ARG A 42 0.94 0.00 -15.80
CA ARG A 42 0.32 -1.18 -15.18
C ARG A 42 0.61 -2.48 -15.94
N SER A 43 0.47 -2.48 -17.26
CA SER A 43 0.74 -3.68 -18.07
C SER A 43 2.21 -4.11 -18.03
N ILE A 44 3.14 -3.19 -17.72
CA ILE A 44 4.57 -3.50 -17.64
C ILE A 44 4.85 -4.29 -16.34
N TYR A 45 4.34 -3.80 -15.21
CA TYR A 45 4.69 -4.39 -13.91
C TYR A 45 3.75 -5.51 -13.48
N SER A 46 2.51 -5.56 -13.97
CA SER A 46 1.50 -6.53 -13.49
C SER A 46 1.76 -7.97 -13.93
N GLU A 47 2.56 -8.18 -14.97
CA GLU A 47 2.93 -9.49 -15.50
C GLU A 47 4.42 -9.81 -15.27
N ASN A 48 5.15 -8.93 -14.59
CA ASN A 48 6.57 -9.08 -14.33
C ASN A 48 6.81 -9.62 -12.91
N ALA A 49 7.42 -10.80 -12.80
CA ALA A 49 7.64 -11.49 -11.52
C ALA A 49 8.40 -10.63 -10.50
N ASP A 50 9.53 -10.03 -10.91
CA ASP A 50 10.35 -9.18 -10.02
C ASP A 50 9.55 -7.98 -9.51
N SER A 51 8.73 -7.39 -10.37
CA SER A 51 7.87 -6.27 -10.01
C SER A 51 6.78 -6.66 -9.03
N LEU A 52 6.17 -7.85 -9.20
CA LEU A 52 5.18 -8.38 -8.27
C LEU A 52 5.80 -8.69 -6.90
N THR A 53 7.00 -9.27 -6.87
CA THR A 53 7.76 -9.51 -5.65
C THR A 53 8.13 -8.19 -4.97
N MET A 54 8.59 -7.19 -5.72
CA MET A 54 8.93 -5.87 -5.19
C MET A 54 7.70 -5.15 -4.62
N ALA A 55 6.55 -5.22 -5.31
CA ALA A 55 5.30 -4.66 -4.81
C ALA A 55 4.88 -5.33 -3.49
N SER A 56 5.01 -6.65 -3.38
CA SER A 56 4.76 -7.39 -2.14
C SER A 56 5.70 -6.96 -1.01
N GLN A 57 7.00 -6.76 -1.30
CA GLN A 57 7.98 -6.27 -0.32
C GLN A 57 7.61 -4.89 0.22
N VAL A 58 7.19 -3.95 -0.64
CA VAL A 58 6.75 -2.61 -0.21
C VAL A 58 5.54 -2.69 0.73
N VAL A 59 4.57 -3.54 0.40
CA VAL A 59 3.40 -3.77 1.28
C VAL A 59 3.83 -4.38 2.60
N ALA A 60 4.76 -5.36 2.61
CA ALA A 60 5.28 -5.96 3.83
C ALA A 60 5.95 -4.93 4.75
N ILE A 61 6.70 -3.97 4.20
CA ILE A 61 7.33 -2.88 4.96
C ILE A 61 6.27 -1.99 5.60
N HIS A 62 5.22 -1.60 4.86
CA HIS A 62 4.11 -0.83 5.43
C HIS A 62 3.34 -1.63 6.49
N PHE A 63 3.08 -2.92 6.25
CA PHE A 63 2.38 -3.77 7.18
C PHE A 63 3.15 -3.95 8.49
N GLN A 64 4.48 -4.01 8.45
CA GLN A 64 5.31 -3.99 9.65
C GLN A 64 5.03 -2.76 10.52
N THR A 65 4.93 -1.57 9.91
CA THR A 65 4.59 -0.33 10.62
C THR A 65 3.16 -0.34 11.14
N VAL A 66 2.18 -0.75 10.33
CA VAL A 66 0.77 -0.82 10.73
C VAL A 66 0.58 -1.82 11.88
N ALA A 67 1.16 -3.01 11.79
CA ALA A 67 1.09 -4.01 12.85
C ALA A 67 1.69 -3.49 14.17
N ALA A 68 2.84 -2.81 14.11
CA ALA A 68 3.43 -2.19 15.29
C ALA A 68 2.54 -1.11 15.90
N ALA A 69 1.90 -0.27 15.08
CA ALA A 69 0.95 0.74 15.53
C ALA A 69 -0.29 0.14 16.22
N ASN A 70 -0.68 -1.08 15.84
CA ASN A 70 -1.82 -1.82 16.39
C ASN A 70 -1.45 -2.78 17.53
N ASN A 71 -0.24 -2.67 18.09
CA ASN A 71 0.27 -3.61 19.09
C ASN A 71 0.11 -5.10 18.67
N TYR A 72 0.24 -5.37 17.37
CA TYR A 72 0.04 -6.69 16.76
C TYR A 72 -1.32 -7.35 17.06
N TRP A 73 -2.37 -6.54 17.34
CA TRP A 73 -3.73 -7.01 17.66
C TRP A 73 -3.80 -7.98 18.85
N LYS A 74 -2.93 -7.79 19.84
CA LYS A 74 -2.86 -8.56 21.10
C LYS A 74 -3.66 -7.92 22.22
#